data_AF-A0A8T6UTM4-F1
#
_entry.id   AF-A0A8T6UTM4-F1
#
_cell.length_a   1.000
_cell.length_b   1.000
_cell.length_c   1.000
_cell.angle_alpha   90.00
_cell.angle_beta   90.00
_cell.angle_gamma   90.00
#
_symmetry.space_group_name_H-M   'P 1'
#
loop_
_entity.id
_entity.type
_entity.pdbx_description
1 polymer ?
#
loop_
_entity_poly.entity_id
_entity_poly.type
_entity_poly.pdbx_seq_one_letter_code
_entity_poly.pdbx_strand_id
1 'polypeptide(L)'
;MQFMADILLPCESCHGKRFKEETLEVKYKGKDIAEVLDMTVDDGLDFFSDQAAILHKLQSLQDVGLGYIRLGQSSSSLSGGEAQRVKLASY
;
A
#
# COMPACT_ATOMS: atom_id res chain seq x y z
N MET A 1 3.36 4.49 34.12
CA MET A 1 2.87 5.60 33.28
C MET A 1 3.84 5.76 32.12
N GLN A 2 3.37 5.48 30.89
CA GLN A 2 4.13 5.75 29.65
C GLN A 2 3.86 7.22 29.30
N PHE A 3 4.91 8.05 29.24
CA PHE A 3 4.80 9.51 29.05
C PHE A 3 4.98 9.97 27.60
N MET A 4 5.36 9.07 26.69
CA MET A 4 5.65 9.39 25.29
C MET A 4 4.89 8.48 24.35
N ALA A 5 4.54 9.01 23.17
CA ALA A 5 3.95 8.24 22.09
C ALA A 5 4.93 7.15 21.61
N ASP A 6 4.39 6.02 21.15
CA ASP A 6 5.18 4.92 20.63
C ASP A 6 5.95 5.35 19.38
N ILE A 7 7.22 4.95 19.31
CA ILE A 7 8.10 5.19 18.16
C ILE A 7 8.21 3.91 17.36
N LEU A 8 7.87 3.97 16.08
CA LEU A 8 8.05 2.87 15.13
C LEU A 8 9.42 3.01 14.47
N LEU A 9 10.30 2.06 14.73
CA LEU A 9 11.60 1.99 14.07
C LEU A 9 11.54 1.02 12.89
N PRO A 10 12.15 1.37 11.74
CA PRO A 10 12.27 0.44 10.63
C PRO A 10 13.11 -0.77 11.07
N CYS A 11 12.67 -1.96 10.69
CA CYS A 11 13.38 -3.20 10.99
C CYS A 11 14.76 -3.19 10.31
N GLU A 12 15.83 -3.48 11.06
CA GLU A 12 17.20 -3.50 10.54
C GLU A 12 17.45 -4.64 9.54
N SER A 13 16.69 -5.73 9.62
CA SER A 13 16.90 -6.90 8.75
C SER A 13 16.23 -6.79 7.39
N CYS A 14 15.03 -6.17 7.32
CA CYS A 14 14.30 -6.01 6.05
C CYS A 14 14.19 -4.56 5.59
N HIS A 15 14.72 -3.61 6.36
CA HIS A 15 14.66 -2.17 6.11
C HIS A 15 13.24 -1.65 5.78
N GLY A 16 12.22 -2.26 6.40
CA GLY A 16 10.82 -1.90 6.18
C GLY A 16 10.14 -2.57 4.98
N LYS A 17 10.85 -3.43 4.22
CA LYS A 17 10.27 -4.17 3.08
C LYS A 17 9.29 -5.27 3.48
N ARG A 18 9.30 -5.73 4.75
CA ARG A 18 8.39 -6.74 5.32
C ARG A 18 8.54 -8.18 4.78
N PHE A 19 9.43 -8.40 3.81
CA PHE A 19 9.68 -9.71 3.21
C PHE A 19 11.14 -10.15 3.39
N LYS A 20 11.37 -11.46 3.25
CA LYS A 20 12.71 -12.05 3.15
C LYS A 20 13.31 -11.76 1.77
N GLU A 21 14.63 -11.79 1.67
CA GLU A 21 15.36 -11.56 0.41
C GLU A 21 14.91 -12.52 -0.69
N GLU A 22 14.77 -13.82 -0.39
CA GLU A 22 14.27 -14.86 -1.31
C GLU A 22 12.93 -14.50 -1.95
N THR A 23 12.06 -13.77 -1.24
CA THR A 23 10.74 -13.35 -1.77
C THR A 23 10.87 -12.12 -2.68
N LEU A 24 11.84 -11.24 -2.41
CA LEU A 24 12.09 -10.03 -3.20
C LEU A 24 12.77 -10.33 -4.54
N GLU A 25 13.32 -11.53 -4.71
CA GLU A 25 13.86 -11.98 -6.00
C GLU A 25 12.75 -12.24 -7.04
N VAL A 26 11.52 -12.50 -6.61
CA VAL A 26 10.39 -12.73 -7.50
C VAL A 26 9.87 -11.39 -8.02
N LYS A 27 9.94 -11.21 -9.34
CA LYS A 27 9.53 -9.97 -10.01
C LYS A 27 8.34 -10.18 -10.92
N TYR A 28 7.41 -9.22 -10.88
CA TYR A 28 6.33 -9.08 -11.84
C TYR A 28 6.50 -7.77 -12.60
N LYS A 29 6.52 -7.82 -13.94
CA LYS A 29 6.79 -6.66 -14.80
C LYS A 29 8.03 -5.84 -14.36
N GLY A 30 9.06 -6.54 -13.85
CA GLY A 30 10.31 -5.93 -13.40
C GLY A 30 10.32 -5.36 -11.98
N LYS A 31 9.19 -5.39 -11.25
CA LYS A 31 9.07 -4.93 -9.86
C LYS A 31 8.90 -6.09 -8.88
N ASP A 32 9.51 -5.99 -7.70
CA ASP A 32 9.27 -6.89 -6.59
C ASP A 32 7.98 -6.52 -5.81
N ILE A 33 7.55 -7.37 -4.87
CA ILE A 33 6.32 -7.15 -4.11
C ILE A 33 6.41 -5.93 -3.16
N ALA A 34 7.59 -5.58 -2.66
CA ALA A 34 7.77 -4.41 -1.81
C ALA A 34 7.66 -3.12 -2.63
N GLU A 35 8.22 -3.11 -3.84
CA GLU A 35 8.08 -2.02 -4.82
C GLU A 35 6.63 -1.84 -5.27
N VAL A 36 5.89 -2.95 -5.42
CA VAL A 36 4.45 -2.91 -5.69
C VAL A 36 3.68 -2.31 -4.52
N LEU A 37 4.02 -2.66 -3.28
CA LEU A 37 3.36 -2.07 -2.10
C LEU A 37 3.76 -0.61 -1.86
N ASP A 38 4.87 -0.13 -2.42
CA ASP A 38 5.29 1.26 -2.27
C ASP A 38 4.68 2.21 -3.31
N MET A 39 4.02 1.68 -4.35
CA MET A 39 3.36 2.48 -5.39
C MET A 39 2.07 3.13 -4.89
N THR A 40 1.68 4.24 -5.51
CA THR A 40 0.38 4.87 -5.25
C THR A 40 -0.76 4.08 -5.90
N VAL A 41 -2.01 4.34 -5.50
CA VAL A 41 -3.19 3.75 -6.17
C VAL A 41 -3.22 4.14 -7.65
N ASP A 42 -2.91 5.40 -7.97
CA ASP A 42 -2.86 5.88 -9.37
C ASP A 42 -1.76 5.15 -10.18
N ASP A 43 -0.55 5.02 -9.64
CA ASP A 43 0.52 4.24 -10.29
C ASP A 43 0.12 2.76 -10.46
N GLY A 44 -0.64 2.23 -9.49
CA GLY A 44 -1.15 0.86 -9.49
C GLY A 44 -2.17 0.62 -10.61
N LEU A 45 -3.02 1.62 -10.92
CA LEU A 45 -3.97 1.54 -12.03
C LEU A 45 -3.24 1.36 -13.37
N ASP A 46 -2.19 2.15 -13.59
CA ASP A 46 -1.37 2.03 -14.80
C ASP A 46 -0.60 0.70 -14.84
N PHE A 47 -0.04 0.27 -13.71
CA PHE A 47 0.76 -0.94 -13.62
C PHE A 47 -0.06 -2.23 -13.82
N PHE A 48 -1.28 -2.26 -13.30
CA PHE A 48 -2.20 -3.41 -13.35
C PHE A 48 -3.25 -3.30 -14.47
N SER A 49 -3.01 -2.49 -15.51
CA SER A 49 -3.87 -2.32 -16.70
C SER A 49 -4.44 -3.61 -17.30
N ASP A 50 -3.70 -4.72 -17.20
CA ASP A 50 -4.04 -6.00 -17.82
C ASP A 50 -4.82 -6.94 -16.88
N GLN A 51 -5.05 -6.53 -15.64
CA GLN A 51 -5.64 -7.36 -14.58
C GLN A 51 -6.95 -6.75 -14.08
N ALA A 52 -8.05 -7.06 -14.76
CA ALA A 52 -9.38 -6.49 -14.51
C ALA A 52 -9.84 -6.60 -13.04
N ALA A 53 -9.55 -7.73 -12.38
CA ALA A 53 -9.93 -7.95 -10.98
C ALA A 53 -9.20 -7.03 -9.99
N ILE A 54 -7.95 -6.66 -10.31
CA ILE A 54 -7.15 -5.73 -9.50
C ILE A 54 -7.58 -4.29 -9.81
N LEU A 55 -7.72 -3.96 -11.09
CA LEU A 55 -8.17 -2.65 -11.54
C LEU A 55 -9.49 -2.23 -10.89
N HIS A 56 -10.49 -3.12 -10.86
CA HIS A 56 -11.77 -2.79 -10.24
C HIS A 56 -11.62 -2.35 -8.77
N LYS A 57 -10.72 -3.00 -8.02
CA LYS A 57 -10.48 -2.64 -6.61
C LYS A 57 -9.73 -1.32 -6.46
N LEU A 58 -8.73 -1.08 -7.32
CA LEU A 58 -7.97 0.17 -7.32
C LEU A 58 -8.82 1.35 -7.79
N GLN A 59 -9.71 1.13 -8.76
CA GLN A 59 -10.62 2.15 -9.27
C GLN A 59 -11.56 2.63 -8.18
N SER A 60 -12.14 1.72 -7.38
CA SER A 60 -12.98 2.10 -6.24
C SER A 60 -12.26 2.99 -5.23
N LEU A 61 -10.95 2.80 -5.02
CA LEU A 61 -10.14 3.67 -4.17
C LEU A 61 -9.87 5.04 -4.83
N GLN A 62 -9.62 5.06 -6.14
CA GLN A 62 -9.46 6.31 -6.89
C GLN A 62 -10.76 7.14 -6.87
N ASP A 63 -11.92 6.51 -7.07
CA ASP A 63 -13.22 7.17 -7.15
C ASP A 63 -13.59 7.92 -5.86
N VAL A 64 -13.12 7.43 -4.71
CA VAL A 64 -13.26 8.11 -3.41
C VAL A 64 -12.15 9.13 -3.13
N GLY A 65 -11.28 9.39 -4.10
CA GLY A 65 -10.19 10.38 -4.02
C GLY A 65 -9.00 9.92 -3.18
N LEU A 66 -8.69 8.62 -3.20
CA LEU A 66 -7.51 8.05 -2.54
C LEU A 66 -6.39 7.66 -3.53
N GLY A 67 -6.37 8.22 -4.74
CA GLY A 67 -5.33 7.93 -5.75
C GLY A 67 -3.89 8.09 -5.25
N TYR A 68 -3.65 9.04 -4.34
CA TYR A 68 -2.31 9.37 -3.84
C TYR A 68 -1.78 8.46 -2.71
N ILE A 69 -2.62 7.61 -2.09
CA ILE A 69 -2.16 6.76 -0.99
C ILE A 69 -1.33 5.61 -1.53
N ARG A 70 -0.33 5.15 -0.76
CA ARG A 70 0.45 3.96 -1.13
C ARG A 70 -0.32 2.69 -0.82
N LEU A 71 -0.23 1.68 -1.68
CA LEU A 71 -0.93 0.40 -1.49
C LEU A 71 -0.55 -0.30 -0.18
N GLY A 72 0.70 -0.17 0.26
CA GLY A 72 1.25 -0.75 1.48
C GLY A 72 1.23 0.18 2.70
N GLN A 73 0.62 1.37 2.59
CA GLN A 73 0.55 2.34 3.69
C GLN A 73 -0.13 1.71 4.92
N SER A 74 0.47 1.91 6.09
CA SER A 74 -0.09 1.36 7.32
C SER A 74 -1.45 1.99 7.61
N SER A 75 -2.45 1.17 7.94
CA SER A 75 -3.79 1.65 8.31
C SER A 75 -3.75 2.58 9.52
N SER A 76 -2.81 2.38 10.44
CA SER A 76 -2.59 3.26 11.61
C SER A 76 -2.08 4.66 11.26
N SER A 77 -1.53 4.85 10.06
CA SER A 77 -1.02 6.14 9.56
C SER A 77 -2.03 6.93 8.74
N LEU A 78 -3.18 6.33 8.43
CA LEU A 78 -4.26 7.01 7.71
C LEU A 78 -4.97 7.99 8.63
N SER A 79 -5.33 9.15 8.10
CA SER A 79 -6.27 10.05 8.75
C SER A 79 -7.64 9.40 8.88
N GLY A 80 -8.45 9.88 9.83
CA GLY A 80 -9.81 9.38 10.02
C GLY A 80 -10.66 9.46 8.74
N GLY A 81 -10.51 10.54 7.96
CA GLY A 81 -11.21 10.71 6.68
C GLY A 81 -10.73 9.77 5.58
N GLU A 82 -9.44 9.43 5.55
CA GLU A 82 -8.92 8.41 4.63
C GLU A 82 -9.42 7.01 5.00
N ALA A 83 -9.34 6.64 6.28
CA ALA A 83 -9.82 5.34 6.76
C ALA A 83 -11.32 5.15 6.47
N GLN A 84 -12.13 6.20 6.61
CA GLN A 84 -13.54 6.17 6.26
C GLN A 84 -13.75 5.96 4.75
N ARG A 85 -12.98 6.63 3.90
CA ARG A 85 -13.07 6.49 2.43
C ARG A 85 -12.61 5.11 1.96
N VAL A 86 -11.57 4.53 2.56
CA VAL A 86 -11.16 3.12 2.29
C VAL A 86 -12.32 2.18 2.61
N LYS A 87 -13.01 2.41 3.72
CA LYS A 87 -14.18 1.61 4.11
C LYS A 87 -15.31 1.74 3.09
N LEU A 88 -15.58 2.94 2.58
CA LEU A 88 -16.58 3.18 1.54
C LEU A 88 -16.23 2.49 0.22
N ALA A 89 -14.97 2.53 -0.20
CA ALA A 89 -14.49 1.87 -1.42
C ALA A 89 -14.51 0.33 -1.35
N SER A 90 -14.71 -0.25 -0.16
CA SER A 90 -14.77 -1.70 0.05
C SER A 90 -16.18 -2.28 0.02
N TYR A 91 -17.22 -1.43 0.03
CA TYR A 91 -18.64 -1.81 -0.05
C TYR A 91 -19.14 -1.72 -1.49
#